data_AF-A0A670ZX77-F1
#
_entry.id   AF-A0A670ZX77-F1
#
_cell.length_a   1.000
_cell.length_b   1.000
_cell.length_c   1.000
_cell.angle_alpha   90.00
_cell.angle_beta   90.00
_cell.angle_gamma   90.00
#
_symmetry.space_group_name_H-M   'P 1'
#
loop_
_entity.id
_entity.type
_entity.pdbx_description
1 polymer ?
#
loop_
_entity_poly.entity_id
_entity_poly.type
_entity_poly.pdbx_seq_one_letter_code
_entity_poly.pdbx_strand_id
1 'polypeptide(L)'
;PVYLQINWSFRKYVTEMPTDAFGDISFTGLGQKVGKYVRVSSSTSPKTLYQLITQYWGLDIPNLLISVTGGAKNFSMKMRLKNIFHLCSTGAWIITGGSHTGVMKHVGEALQDFIMSSTYKGDIVAIGIASWGTVHNRNSLICRTKVVGQETQRICKA
;
A
#
# COMPACT_ATOMS: atom_id res chain seq x y z
N PRO A 1 31.16 30.64 19.55
CA PRO A 1 30.63 29.93 18.36
C PRO A 1 29.10 30.12 18.25
N VAL A 2 28.65 30.84 17.22
CA VAL A 2 27.22 31.00 16.93
C VAL A 2 26.73 29.72 16.27
N TYR A 3 25.91 28.94 16.96
CA TYR A 3 25.21 27.82 16.33
C TYR A 3 24.19 28.41 15.36
N LEU A 4 24.45 28.29 14.05
CA LEU A 4 23.44 28.55 13.03
C LEU A 4 22.27 27.59 13.29
N GLN A 5 21.17 28.13 13.80
CA GLN A 5 19.94 27.38 14.01
C GLN A 5 19.30 27.16 12.64
N ILE A 6 19.77 26.14 11.92
CA ILE A 6 19.25 25.80 10.61
C ILE A 6 17.84 25.24 10.80
N ASN A 7 16.84 26.02 10.41
CA ASN A 7 15.47 25.56 10.38
C ASN A 7 15.29 24.61 9.19
N TRP A 8 15.16 23.31 9.48
CA TRP A 8 14.98 22.29 8.46
C TRP A 8 13.60 22.40 7.83
N SER A 9 13.52 22.35 6.50
CA SER A 9 12.25 22.27 5.76
C SER A 9 12.33 21.32 4.58
N PHE A 10 11.25 20.57 4.35
CA PHE A 10 11.15 19.61 3.25
C PHE A 10 11.54 20.23 1.90
N ARG A 11 11.03 21.44 1.61
CA ARG A 11 11.26 22.15 0.34
C ARG A 11 12.73 22.52 0.09
N LYS A 12 13.54 22.65 1.15
CA LYS A 12 14.94 23.07 1.05
C LYS A 12 15.93 21.90 1.08
N TYR A 13 15.56 20.79 1.71
CA TYR A 13 16.50 19.71 2.03
C TYR A 13 16.10 18.33 1.49
N VAL A 14 14.99 18.23 0.75
CA VAL A 14 14.59 16.98 0.10
C VAL A 14 14.67 17.15 -1.41
N THR A 15 15.32 16.18 -2.06
CA THR A 15 15.39 16.06 -3.52
C THR A 15 14.69 14.78 -3.94
N GLU A 16 13.85 14.86 -4.97
CA GLU A 16 13.19 13.69 -5.53
C GLU A 16 14.12 12.93 -6.47
N MET A 17 14.11 11.61 -6.34
CA MET A 17 14.90 10.68 -7.16
C MET A 17 13.97 9.58 -7.69
N PRO A 18 14.32 8.92 -8.81
CA PRO A 18 13.60 7.74 -9.27
C PRO A 18 13.46 6.70 -8.16
N THR A 19 12.30 6.02 -8.12
CA THR A 19 12.05 5.02 -7.07
C THR A 19 12.93 3.78 -7.28
N ASP A 20 13.51 3.29 -6.19
CA ASP A 20 14.32 2.07 -6.14
C ASP A 20 13.58 0.94 -5.41
N ALA A 21 12.31 1.13 -5.05
CA ALA A 21 11.54 0.17 -4.26
C ALA A 21 10.17 -0.06 -4.90
N PHE A 22 10.08 -1.09 -5.73
CA PHE A 22 8.86 -1.52 -6.40
C PHE A 22 8.98 -3.00 -6.81
N GLY A 23 7.85 -3.67 -6.96
CA GLY A 23 7.81 -5.04 -7.45
C GLY A 23 6.74 -5.88 -6.78
N ASP A 24 7.01 -7.17 -6.69
CA ASP A 24 6.13 -8.16 -6.09
C ASP A 24 6.66 -8.57 -4.70
N ILE A 25 5.75 -8.76 -3.75
CA ILE A 25 6.05 -9.17 -2.37
C ILE A 25 5.24 -10.42 -2.00
N SER A 26 5.91 -11.41 -1.43
CA SER A 26 5.28 -12.62 -0.89
C SER A 26 5.57 -12.72 0.61
N PHE A 27 4.54 -12.97 1.41
CA PHE A 27 4.70 -13.18 2.85
C PHE A 27 4.79 -14.67 3.15
N THR A 28 5.90 -15.09 3.76
CA THR A 28 6.08 -16.48 4.22
C THR A 28 5.03 -16.84 5.27
N GLY A 29 4.32 -17.96 5.09
CA GLY A 29 3.40 -18.50 6.09
C GLY A 29 1.97 -17.94 6.08
N LEU A 30 1.64 -16.97 5.21
CA LEU A 30 0.29 -16.38 5.10
C LEU A 30 -0.44 -16.75 3.79
N GLY A 31 0.04 -17.78 3.09
CA GLY A 31 -0.52 -18.29 1.82
C GLY A 31 0.34 -17.98 0.59
N GLN A 32 -0.09 -18.44 -0.59
CA GLN A 32 0.62 -18.25 -1.87
C GLN A 32 0.28 -16.94 -2.59
N LYS A 33 -0.31 -15.94 -1.91
CA LYS A 33 -0.69 -14.68 -2.57
C LYS A 33 0.52 -13.74 -2.66
N VAL A 34 0.82 -13.35 -3.89
CA VAL A 34 1.79 -12.31 -4.21
C VAL A 34 1.08 -10.96 -4.24
N GLY A 35 1.53 -10.00 -3.46
CA GLY A 35 1.08 -8.61 -3.50
C GLY A 35 1.99 -7.77 -4.38
N LYS A 36 1.46 -6.70 -4.98
CA LYS A 36 2.26 -5.69 -5.69
C LYS A 36 2.56 -4.52 -4.76
N TYR A 37 3.76 -3.94 -4.86
CA TYR A 37 4.13 -2.76 -4.07
C TYR A 37 4.94 -1.76 -4.89
N VAL A 38 4.88 -0.50 -4.48
CA VAL A 38 5.64 0.62 -5.04
C VAL A 38 5.83 1.70 -3.98
N ARG A 39 7.04 2.25 -3.87
CA ARG A 39 7.31 3.46 -3.09
C ARG A 39 7.15 4.68 -3.99
N VAL A 40 6.34 5.63 -3.54
CA VAL A 40 6.03 6.88 -4.26
C VAL A 40 6.34 8.11 -3.40
N SER A 41 6.48 9.27 -4.04
CA SER A 41 6.66 10.55 -3.33
C SER A 41 5.35 11.00 -2.70
N SER A 42 5.43 11.84 -1.66
CA SER A 42 4.24 12.51 -1.11
C SER A 42 3.64 13.56 -2.06
N SER A 43 4.40 13.98 -3.07
CA SER A 43 3.98 14.92 -4.12
C SER A 43 3.35 14.23 -5.34
N THR A 44 3.43 12.89 -5.43
CA THR A 44 2.94 12.11 -6.57
C THR A 44 1.46 12.39 -6.81
N SER A 45 1.11 12.70 -8.06
CA SER A 45 -0.28 13.04 -8.39
C SER A 45 -1.20 11.81 -8.20
N PRO A 46 -2.42 11.99 -7.65
CA PRO A 46 -3.38 10.89 -7.54
C PRO A 46 -3.74 10.25 -8.89
N LYS A 47 -3.69 11.02 -9.98
CA LYS A 47 -3.92 10.52 -11.34
C LYS A 47 -2.86 9.50 -11.75
N THR A 48 -1.60 9.75 -11.41
CA THR A 48 -0.50 8.82 -11.65
C THR A 48 -0.72 7.51 -10.88
N LEU A 49 -1.12 7.59 -9.61
CA LEU A 49 -1.42 6.41 -8.79
C LEU A 49 -2.61 5.62 -9.34
N TYR A 50 -3.66 6.31 -9.79
CA TYR A 50 -4.82 5.67 -10.41
C TYR A 50 -4.44 4.91 -11.69
N GLN A 51 -3.62 5.51 -12.55
CA GLN A 51 -3.11 4.84 -13.76
C GLN A 51 -2.21 3.66 -13.40
N LEU A 52 -1.37 3.78 -12.37
CA LEU A 52 -0.55 2.67 -11.88
C LEU A 52 -1.42 1.47 -11.49
N ILE A 53 -2.43 1.70 -10.66
CA ILE A 53 -3.28 0.64 -10.13
C ILE A 53 -4.12 -0.02 -11.23
N THR A 54 -4.69 0.77 -12.15
CA THR A 54 -5.59 0.24 -13.18
C THR A 54 -4.86 -0.33 -14.40
N GLN A 55 -3.80 0.33 -14.87
CA GLN A 55 -3.13 -0.04 -16.13
C GLN A 55 -1.94 -0.97 -15.91
N TYR A 56 -1.13 -0.72 -14.87
CA TYR A 56 0.09 -1.50 -14.66
C TYR A 56 -0.12 -2.68 -13.70
N TRP A 57 -0.96 -2.51 -12.68
CA TRP A 57 -1.35 -3.62 -11.81
C TRP A 57 -2.57 -4.38 -12.33
N GLY A 58 -3.28 -3.84 -13.33
CA GLY A 58 -4.39 -4.50 -13.99
C GLY A 58 -5.60 -4.69 -13.08
N LEU A 59 -5.80 -3.82 -12.09
CA LEU A 59 -6.97 -3.91 -11.21
C LEU A 59 -8.17 -3.22 -11.86
N ASP A 60 -9.29 -3.94 -11.92
CA ASP A 60 -10.55 -3.39 -12.39
C ASP A 60 -10.98 -2.20 -11.55
N ILE A 61 -11.63 -1.23 -12.21
CA ILE A 61 -12.17 -0.05 -11.56
C ILE A 61 -13.25 -0.50 -10.55
N PRO A 62 -13.17 -0.05 -9.29
CA PRO A 62 -14.13 -0.49 -8.29
C PRO A 62 -15.48 0.19 -8.49
N ASN A 63 -16.55 -0.55 -8.22
CA ASN A 63 -17.90 0.02 -8.09
C ASN A 63 -18.14 0.59 -6.68
N LEU A 64 -17.28 0.25 -5.72
CA LEU A 64 -17.35 0.71 -4.34
C LEU A 64 -15.94 0.91 -3.75
N LEU A 65 -15.72 2.06 -3.12
CA LEU A 65 -14.48 2.38 -2.39
C LEU A 65 -14.76 2.44 -0.89
N ILE A 66 -14.02 1.67 -0.10
CA ILE A 66 -14.14 1.64 1.37
C ILE A 66 -12.81 2.07 1.96
N SER A 67 -12.77 3.25 2.55
CA SER A 67 -11.61 3.72 3.29
C SER A 67 -11.75 3.36 4.76
N VAL A 68 -10.79 2.61 5.30
CA VAL A 68 -10.72 2.27 6.72
C VAL A 68 -9.54 2.98 7.35
N THR A 69 -9.84 3.88 8.28
CA THR A 69 -8.86 4.62 9.07
C THR A 69 -9.05 4.30 10.56
N GLY A 70 -8.00 4.49 11.36
CA GLY A 70 -8.09 4.22 12.79
C GLY A 70 -6.75 4.36 13.50
N GLY A 71 -6.81 4.34 14.83
CA GLY A 71 -5.61 4.43 15.67
C GLY A 71 -4.77 3.16 15.65
N ALA A 72 -3.47 3.31 15.89
CA ALA A 72 -2.53 2.20 16.07
C ALA A 72 -2.71 1.46 17.42
N LYS A 73 -3.50 2.01 18.34
CA LYS A 73 -3.86 1.34 19.61
C LYS A 73 -4.77 0.15 19.33
N ASN A 74 -4.50 -0.96 20.01
CA ASN A 74 -5.33 -2.16 19.90
C ASN A 74 -6.77 -1.86 20.36
N PHE A 75 -7.73 -2.18 19.51
CA PHE A 75 -9.16 -1.97 19.72
C PHE A 75 -9.90 -3.29 19.46
N SER A 76 -10.87 -3.65 20.29
CA SER A 76 -11.73 -4.80 20.02
C SER A 76 -12.77 -4.44 18.96
N MET A 77 -12.67 -5.04 17.78
CA MET A 77 -13.56 -4.74 16.66
C MET A 77 -15.00 -5.19 16.97
N LYS A 78 -15.93 -4.23 17.07
CA LYS A 78 -17.37 -4.54 17.21
C LYS A 78 -17.83 -5.37 16.01
N MET A 79 -18.63 -6.42 16.29
CA MET A 79 -19.20 -7.39 15.33
C MET A 79 -19.83 -6.76 14.07
N ARG A 80 -20.29 -5.51 14.16
CA ARG A 80 -20.84 -4.74 13.02
C ARG A 80 -19.86 -4.55 11.86
N LEU A 81 -18.56 -4.39 12.11
CA LEU A 81 -17.55 -4.21 11.04
C LEU A 81 -17.31 -5.50 10.27
N LYS A 82 -17.35 -6.67 10.93
CA LYS A 82 -17.25 -7.98 10.26
C LYS A 82 -18.38 -8.18 9.25
N ASN A 83 -19.61 -7.81 9.62
CA ASN A 83 -20.77 -7.92 8.73
C ASN A 83 -20.69 -7.00 7.51
N ILE A 84 -20.05 -5.82 7.61
CA ILE A 84 -19.89 -4.93 6.44
C ILE A 84 -19.09 -5.64 5.35
N PHE A 85 -18.01 -6.36 5.68
CA PHE A 85 -17.23 -7.11 4.68
C PHE A 85 -18.03 -8.23 4.01
N HIS A 86 -18.98 -8.85 4.70
CA HIS A 86 -19.89 -9.84 4.11
C HIS A 86 -20.98 -9.23 3.22
N LEU A 87 -21.30 -7.94 3.41
CA LEU A 87 -22.30 -7.22 2.61
C LEU A 87 -21.69 -6.47 1.42
N CYS A 88 -20.37 -6.36 1.35
CA CYS A 88 -19.66 -5.78 0.22
C CYS A 88 -19.67 -6.76 -0.95
N SER A 89 -20.59 -6.56 -1.89
CA SER A 89 -20.64 -7.28 -3.15
C SER A 89 -19.45 -6.93 -4.05
N THR A 90 -19.06 -7.92 -4.84
CA THR A 90 -18.21 -7.90 -6.06
C THR A 90 -17.72 -6.54 -6.56
N GLY A 91 -16.40 -6.39 -6.71
CA GLY A 91 -15.77 -5.22 -7.33
C GLY A 91 -15.51 -4.06 -6.36
N ALA A 92 -15.25 -4.36 -5.09
CA ALA A 92 -14.94 -3.34 -4.07
C ALA A 92 -13.43 -3.20 -3.83
N TRP A 93 -12.97 -1.96 -3.63
CA TRP A 93 -11.62 -1.66 -3.15
C TRP A 93 -11.67 -1.24 -1.68
N ILE A 94 -10.90 -1.93 -0.84
CA ILE A 94 -10.68 -1.58 0.56
C ILE A 94 -9.33 -0.87 0.66
N ILE A 95 -9.35 0.41 1.03
CA ILE A 95 -8.15 1.20 1.29
C ILE A 95 -7.93 1.29 2.79
N THR A 96 -6.73 0.92 3.24
CA THR A 96 -6.35 0.85 4.66
C THR A 96 -4.93 1.40 4.86
N GLY A 97 -4.56 1.74 6.09
CA GLY A 97 -3.21 2.21 6.44
C GLY A 97 -2.09 1.16 6.31
N GLY A 98 -2.41 -0.07 5.89
CA GLY A 98 -1.43 -1.10 5.52
C GLY A 98 -0.53 -1.63 6.65
N SER A 99 -0.79 -1.22 7.91
CA SER A 99 0.00 -1.61 9.08
C SER A 99 -0.65 -2.79 9.81
N HIS A 100 0.16 -3.66 10.43
CA HIS A 100 -0.34 -4.78 11.23
C HIS A 100 -0.58 -4.39 12.71
N THR A 101 -1.25 -3.26 12.94
CA THR A 101 -1.55 -2.76 14.30
C THR A 101 -2.95 -2.15 14.37
N GLY A 102 -3.51 -2.08 15.57
CA GLY A 102 -4.78 -1.40 15.85
C GLY A 102 -5.94 -1.85 14.95
N VAL A 103 -6.68 -0.88 14.40
CA VAL A 103 -7.85 -1.14 13.54
C VAL A 103 -7.45 -1.88 12.25
N MET A 104 -6.30 -1.53 11.66
CA MET A 104 -5.85 -2.09 10.39
C MET A 104 -5.56 -3.60 10.48
N LYS A 105 -5.05 -4.08 11.62
CA LYS A 105 -4.85 -5.51 11.88
C LYS A 105 -6.17 -6.29 11.78
N HIS A 106 -7.20 -5.82 12.48
CA HIS A 106 -8.50 -6.49 12.53
C HIS A 106 -9.21 -6.46 11.16
N VAL A 107 -8.98 -5.41 10.36
CA VAL A 107 -9.48 -5.35 8.98
C VAL A 107 -8.83 -6.44 8.13
N GLY A 108 -7.51 -6.62 8.25
CA GLY A 108 -6.78 -7.68 7.55
C GLY A 108 -7.25 -9.08 7.96
N GLU A 109 -7.47 -9.32 9.25
CA GLU A 109 -8.02 -10.57 9.77
C GLU A 109 -9.43 -10.85 9.23
N ALA A 110 -10.33 -9.86 9.28
CA ALA A 110 -11.69 -10.01 8.76
C ALA A 110 -11.72 -10.28 7.24
N LEU A 111 -10.83 -9.62 6.48
CA LEU A 111 -10.70 -9.85 5.05
C LEU A 111 -10.13 -11.24 4.75
N GLN A 112 -9.16 -11.71 5.54
CA GLN A 112 -8.62 -13.06 5.41
C GLN A 112 -9.68 -14.12 5.71
N ASP A 113 -10.46 -13.94 6.80
CA ASP A 113 -11.59 -14.81 7.15
C ASP A 113 -12.62 -14.86 6.01
N PHE A 114 -12.95 -13.72 5.42
CA PHE A 114 -13.86 -13.63 4.28
C PHE A 114 -13.32 -14.41 3.06
N ILE A 115 -12.06 -14.17 2.67
CA ILE A 115 -11.43 -14.85 1.52
C ILE A 115 -11.32 -16.36 1.73
N MET A 116 -11.12 -16.81 2.97
CA MET A 116 -11.04 -18.24 3.30
C MET A 116 -12.41 -18.93 3.34
N SER A 117 -13.46 -18.19 3.70
CA SER A 117 -14.83 -18.72 3.80
C SER A 117 -15.64 -18.58 2.52
N SER A 118 -15.28 -17.66 1.62
CA SER A 118 -16.02 -17.42 0.38
C SER A 118 -15.60 -18.36 -0.75
N THR A 119 -16.59 -18.93 -1.44
CA THR A 119 -16.38 -19.67 -2.70
C THR A 119 -15.98 -18.72 -3.84
N TYR A 120 -16.37 -17.45 -3.74
CA TYR A 120 -16.06 -16.37 -4.69
C TYR A 120 -14.69 -15.75 -4.36
N LYS A 121 -13.64 -16.39 -4.87
CA LYS A 121 -12.27 -15.88 -4.84
C LYS A 121 -12.11 -14.87 -5.97
N GLY A 122 -12.02 -13.56 -5.66
CA GLY A 122 -11.58 -12.57 -6.66
C GLY A 122 -12.18 -11.17 -6.54
N ASP A 123 -13.21 -11.01 -5.72
CA ASP A 123 -14.11 -9.85 -5.81
C ASP A 123 -13.72 -8.62 -4.98
N ILE A 124 -12.75 -8.77 -4.08
CA ILE A 124 -12.32 -7.72 -3.17
C ILE A 124 -10.82 -7.48 -3.31
N VAL A 125 -10.47 -6.23 -3.60
CA VAL A 125 -9.10 -5.74 -3.65
C VAL A 125 -8.79 -5.00 -2.36
N ALA A 126 -7.66 -5.29 -1.73
CA ALA A 126 -7.15 -4.52 -0.59
C ALA A 126 -5.89 -3.75 -0.96
N ILE A 127 -5.89 -2.45 -0.67
CA ILE A 127 -4.79 -1.52 -0.91
C ILE A 127 -4.33 -0.97 0.43
N GLY A 128 -3.07 -1.27 0.79
CA GLY A 128 -2.43 -0.76 2.00
C GLY A 128 -1.56 0.46 1.70
N ILE A 129 -1.86 1.60 2.32
CA ILE A 129 -1.07 2.84 2.22
C ILE A 129 -0.31 3.03 3.53
N ALA A 130 0.99 2.72 3.52
CA ALA A 130 1.86 2.84 4.68
C ALA A 130 2.98 3.86 4.44
N SER A 131 3.31 4.63 5.47
CA SER A 131 4.47 5.52 5.45
C SER A 131 5.76 4.70 5.38
N TRP A 132 6.61 4.94 4.39
CA TRP A 132 7.85 4.18 4.20
C TRP A 132 8.76 4.13 5.45
N GLY A 133 8.81 5.23 6.21
CA GLY A 133 9.61 5.31 7.44
C GLY A 133 9.15 4.36 8.56
N THR A 134 7.90 3.90 8.54
CA THR A 134 7.34 2.99 9.55
C THR A 134 7.36 1.53 9.10
N VAL A 135 7.73 1.24 7.85
CA VAL A 135 7.81 -0.12 7.34
C VAL A 135 9.03 -0.83 7.92
N HIS A 136 8.78 -1.91 8.65
CA HIS A 136 9.84 -2.76 9.20
C HIS A 136 10.55 -3.51 8.07
N ASN A 137 11.87 -3.72 8.20
CA ASN A 137 12.71 -4.39 7.19
C ASN A 137 12.60 -3.79 5.76
N ARG A 138 12.26 -2.49 5.64
CA ARG A 138 12.10 -1.81 4.34
C ARG A 138 13.32 -1.89 3.41
N ASN A 139 14.52 -2.08 3.97
CA ASN A 139 15.75 -2.23 3.18
C ASN A 139 15.74 -3.47 2.29
N SER A 140 14.99 -4.51 2.65
CA SER A 140 14.81 -5.71 1.82
C SER A 140 13.96 -5.47 0.57
N LEU A 141 13.19 -4.37 0.56
CA LEU A 141 12.30 -3.98 -0.53
C LEU A 141 12.95 -3.03 -1.53
N ILE A 142 14.22 -2.65 -1.31
CA ILE A 142 14.99 -1.79 -2.21
C ILE A 142 15.67 -2.67 -3.27
N CYS A 143 15.26 -2.50 -4.52
CA CYS A 143 15.86 -3.13 -5.69
C CYS A 143 17.19 -2.45 -6.02
N ARG A 144 18.30 -3.17 -5.84
CA ARG A 144 19.61 -2.73 -6.32
C ARG A 144 19.74 -3.03 -7.81
N THR A 145 19.08 -2.27 -8.67
CA THR A 145 19.32 -2.38 -10.11
C THR A 145 20.70 -1.82 -10.42
N LYS A 146 21.69 -2.68 -10.72
CA LYS A 146 22.88 -2.25 -11.44
C LYS A 146 22.42 -1.85 -12.84
N VAL A 147 22.51 -0.57 -13.19
CA VAL A 147 22.24 -0.11 -14.55
C VAL A 147 23.34 -0.69 -15.45
N VAL A 148 23.06 -1.78 -16.15
CA VAL A 148 23.84 -2.23 -17.32
C VAL A 148 23.02 -1.88 -18.54
N GLY A 149 23.66 -1.15 -19.45
CA GLY A 149 23.00 -0.45 -20.55
C GLY A 149 22.10 -1.34 -21.40
N GLN A 150 20.88 -0.85 -21.63
CA GLN A 150 20.16 -0.85 -22.90
C GLN A 150 18.88 -0.03 -22.73
N GLU A 151 18.56 0.72 -23.79
CA GLU A 151 17.35 1.50 -24.08
C GLU A 151 16.16 1.19 -23.17
N THR A 152 16.08 1.92 -22.06
CA THR A 152 15.03 1.74 -21.08
C THR A 152 13.88 2.65 -21.47
N GLN A 153 12.74 2.05 -21.82
CA GLN A 153 11.46 2.75 -21.86
C GLN A 153 11.33 3.57 -20.58
N ARG A 154 11.44 4.88 -20.77
CA ARG A 154 11.37 5.89 -19.74
C ARG A 154 9.93 5.93 -19.23
N ILE A 155 9.63 5.15 -18.21
CA ILE A 155 8.47 5.43 -17.38
C ILE A 155 8.95 6.30 -16.23
N CYS A 156 8.71 7.59 -16.47
CA CYS A 156 9.11 8.75 -15.71
C CYS A 156 8.23 8.98 -14.47
N LYS A 157 8.85 9.66 -13.49
CA LYS A 157 8.28 10.48 -12.40
C LYS A 157 7.30 9.79 -11.43
N ALA A 158 7.83 9.52 -10.23
CA ALA A 158 7.05 9.63 -8.99
C ALA A 158 6.49 11.06 -8.88
#